data_AF-S8EMP2-F1
#
_entry.id   AF-S8EMP2-F1
#
_cell.length_a   1.000
_cell.length_b   1.000
_cell.length_c   1.000
_cell.angle_alpha   90.00
_cell.angle_beta   90.00
_cell.angle_gamma   90.00
#
_symmetry.space_group_name_H-M   'P 1'
#
loop_
_entity.id
_entity.type
_entity.pdbx_description
1 polymer ?
#
loop_
_entity_poly.entity_id
_entity_poly.type
_entity_poly.pdbx_seq_one_letter_code
_entity_poly.pdbx_strand_id
1 'polypeptide(L)'
;GVKLRSPRIGTRMAASRKNACRRGVAQSFPVVKSSRDPRRDFRDSMVEMILENNLSESKEFEELLASYLALNSDEYHELIITVFKQIWIDF
;
A
#
# COMPACT_ATOMS: atom_id res chain seq x y z
N GLY A 1 16.18 -13.02 4.35
CA GLY A 1 15.53 -12.52 3.12
C GLY A 1 14.28 -11.80 3.54
N VAL A 2 14.17 -10.53 3.20
CA VAL A 2 13.10 -9.61 3.63
C VAL A 2 11.76 -9.90 2.93
N LYS A 3 10.66 -9.67 3.65
CA LYS A 3 9.30 -10.07 3.27
C LYS A 3 8.45 -8.83 2.97
N LEU A 4 8.26 -8.51 1.69
CA LEU A 4 7.45 -7.38 1.25
C LEU A 4 6.02 -7.81 0.87
N ARG A 5 5.02 -7.08 1.35
CA ARG A 5 3.60 -7.21 0.95
C ARG A 5 3.04 -5.84 0.56
N SER A 6 2.55 -5.71 -0.67
CA SER A 6 1.80 -4.53 -1.13
C SER A 6 0.30 -4.87 -1.27
N PRO A 7 -0.60 -3.92 -0.98
CA PRO A 7 -2.02 -4.08 -1.27
C PRO A 7 -2.24 -4.12 -2.78
N ARG A 8 -3.29 -4.80 -3.26
CA ARG A 8 -3.80 -4.63 -4.62
C ARG A 8 -5.19 -4.03 -4.55
N ILE A 9 -5.36 -2.82 -5.09
CA ILE A 9 -6.69 -2.19 -5.19
C ILE A 9 -7.26 -2.60 -6.55
N GLY A 10 -8.29 -3.46 -6.53
CA GLY A 10 -9.10 -3.73 -7.72
C GLY A 10 -10.08 -2.57 -7.91
N THR A 11 -10.06 -1.95 -9.09
CA THR A 11 -10.97 -0.85 -9.45
C THR A 11 -12.43 -1.21 -9.19
N ARG A 12 -13.10 -0.44 -8.32
CA ARG A 12 -14.55 -0.13 -8.32
C ARG A 12 -14.89 0.79 -7.14
N MET A 13 -14.98 2.09 -7.40
CA MET A 13 -15.67 3.04 -6.52
C MET A 13 -17.18 3.01 -6.82
N ALA A 14 -17.99 2.55 -5.88
CA ALA A 14 -19.42 2.89 -5.81
C ALA A 14 -19.99 2.66 -4.39
N ALA A 15 -20.34 3.78 -3.75
CA ALA A 15 -21.45 3.96 -2.80
C ALA A 15 -21.44 3.32 -1.39
N SER A 16 -21.74 4.21 -0.44
CA SER A 16 -22.59 4.02 0.73
C SER A 16 -21.95 3.59 2.06
N ARG A 17 -22.40 4.32 3.09
CA ARG A 17 -21.96 4.25 4.48
C ARG A 17 -22.50 3.00 5.19
N LYS A 18 -21.71 2.58 6.19
CA LYS A 18 -22.06 1.83 7.41
C LYS A 18 -22.39 0.33 7.30
N ASN A 19 -21.52 -0.39 8.02
CA ASN A 19 -21.79 -1.53 8.91
C ASN A 19 -21.71 -2.96 8.36
N ALA A 20 -21.15 -3.80 9.23
CA ALA A 20 -21.21 -5.26 9.27
C ALA A 20 -20.24 -6.07 8.38
N CYS A 21 -19.14 -6.48 9.04
CA CYS A 21 -18.59 -7.83 9.08
C CYS A 21 -18.77 -8.76 7.85
N ARG A 22 -17.60 -9.26 7.40
CA ARG A 22 -17.35 -10.60 6.84
C ARG A 22 -18.11 -10.97 5.56
N ARG A 23 -17.45 -10.69 4.43
CA ARG A 23 -17.05 -11.66 3.38
C ARG A 23 -16.90 -10.90 2.07
N GLY A 24 -15.68 -10.88 1.54
CA GLY A 24 -15.41 -10.25 0.25
C GLY A 24 -14.03 -9.59 0.12
N VAL A 25 -13.05 -9.91 0.97
CA VAL A 25 -11.65 -9.70 0.56
C VAL A 25 -11.41 -10.73 -0.53
N ALA A 26 -11.46 -10.28 -1.79
CA ALA A 26 -10.90 -11.03 -2.90
C ALA A 26 -9.51 -11.50 -2.45
N GLN A 27 -9.34 -12.82 -2.32
CA GLN A 27 -8.09 -13.42 -1.88
C GLN A 27 -7.03 -13.19 -2.98
N SER A 28 -6.51 -11.97 -3.07
CA SER A 28 -5.24 -11.74 -3.73
C SER A 28 -4.20 -12.28 -2.76
N PHE A 29 -3.82 -13.53 -2.96
CA PHE A 29 -2.73 -14.14 -2.21
C PHE A 29 -1.50 -13.23 -2.37
N PRO A 30 -0.93 -12.72 -1.27
CA PRO A 30 0.28 -11.91 -1.35
C PRO A 30 1.38 -12.80 -1.90
N VAL A 31 1.76 -12.57 -3.16
CA VAL A 31 2.85 -13.31 -3.80
C VAL A 31 4.14 -12.83 -3.17
N VAL A 32 4.84 -13.75 -2.54
CA VAL A 32 6.07 -13.48 -1.79
C VAL A 32 7.19 -13.22 -2.78
N LYS A 33 7.61 -11.97 -2.95
CA LYS A 33 8.88 -11.63 -3.60
C LYS A 33 9.93 -11.37 -2.52
N SER A 34 10.97 -12.21 -2.50
CA SER A 34 12.19 -11.97 -1.73
C SER A 34 13.00 -10.86 -2.40
N SER A 35 13.07 -9.69 -1.78
CA SER A 35 13.80 -8.54 -2.33
C SER A 35 15.24 -8.45 -1.84
N ARG A 36 16.12 -7.89 -2.68
CA ARG A 36 17.47 -7.45 -2.33
C ARG A 36 17.54 -5.96 -1.97
N ASP A 37 16.54 -5.17 -2.36
CA ASP A 37 16.44 -3.73 -2.08
C ASP A 37 14.99 -3.36 -1.71
N PRO A 38 14.63 -3.54 -0.42
CA PRO A 38 13.27 -3.29 0.05
C PRO A 38 12.84 -1.84 -0.13
N ARG A 39 13.79 -0.90 -0.04
CA ARG A 39 13.51 0.52 -0.18
C ARG A 39 12.98 0.82 -1.58
N ARG A 40 13.71 0.35 -2.60
CA ARG A 40 13.32 0.55 -3.99
C ARG A 40 12.00 -0.15 -4.30
N ASP A 41 11.80 -1.37 -3.80
CA ASP A 41 10.57 -2.11 -4.04
C ASP A 41 9.33 -1.44 -3.39
N PHE A 42 9.46 -0.91 -2.16
CA PHE A 42 8.38 -0.12 -1.56
C PHE A 42 8.08 1.13 -2.39
N ARG A 43 9.12 1.83 -2.86
CA ARG A 43 8.96 3.05 -3.66
C ARG A 43 8.23 2.75 -4.96
N ASP A 44 8.74 1.79 -5.73
CA ASP A 44 8.19 1.43 -7.02
C ASP A 44 6.72 0.96 -6.87
N SER A 45 6.41 0.14 -5.85
CA SER A 45 5.04 -0.33 -5.62
C SER A 45 4.08 0.75 -5.11
N MET A 46 4.54 1.76 -4.37
CA MET A 46 3.70 2.89 -3.94
C MET A 46 3.44 3.85 -5.10
N VAL A 47 4.45 4.16 -5.90
CA VAL A 47 4.32 5.02 -7.09
C VAL A 47 3.37 4.39 -8.11
N GLU A 48 3.51 3.09 -8.36
CA GLU A 48 2.57 2.33 -9.22
C GLU A 48 1.13 2.47 -8.69
N MET A 49 0.91 2.30 -7.39
CA MET A 49 -0.43 2.44 -6.79
C MET A 49 -1.02 3.84 -6.96
N ILE A 50 -0.21 4.88 -6.76
CA ILE A 50 -0.61 6.29 -6.92
C ILE A 50 -1.03 6.56 -8.35
N LEU A 51 -0.20 6.17 -9.32
CA LEU A 51 -0.44 6.42 -10.74
C LEU A 51 -1.63 5.62 -11.27
N GLU A 52 -1.74 4.33 -10.93
CA GLU A 52 -2.83 3.47 -11.41
C GLU A 52 -4.19 3.88 -10.85
N ASN A 53 -4.24 4.37 -9.60
CA ASN A 53 -5.49 4.75 -8.94
C ASN A 53 -5.76 6.26 -8.98
N ASN A 54 -4.88 7.04 -9.61
CA ASN A 54 -4.97 8.51 -9.69
C ASN A 54 -5.12 9.17 -8.30
N LEU A 55 -4.37 8.67 -7.31
CA LEU A 55 -4.43 9.20 -5.95
C LEU A 55 -3.90 10.64 -5.96
N SER A 56 -4.67 11.56 -5.40
CA SER A 56 -4.33 13.00 -5.40
C SER A 56 -4.72 13.72 -4.12
N GLU A 57 -5.59 13.14 -3.29
CA GLU A 57 -6.01 13.73 -2.03
C GLU A 57 -5.18 13.20 -0.85
N SER A 58 -4.85 14.06 0.12
CA SER A 58 -4.08 13.68 1.32
C SER A 58 -4.63 12.46 2.04
N LYS A 59 -5.95 12.34 2.10
CA LYS A 59 -6.64 11.19 2.71
C LYS A 59 -6.33 9.87 1.99
N GLU A 60 -6.26 9.88 0.67
CA GLU A 60 -5.96 8.69 -0.13
C GLU A 60 -4.53 8.20 0.13
N PHE A 61 -3.59 9.14 0.27
CA PHE A 61 -2.21 8.84 0.65
C PHE A 61 -2.09 8.34 2.09
N GLU A 62 -2.87 8.87 3.03
CA GLU A 62 -2.94 8.33 4.40
C GLU A 62 -3.47 6.90 4.41
N GLU A 63 -4.52 6.61 3.65
CA GLU A 63 -5.07 5.26 3.48
C GLU A 63 -4.05 4.31 2.81
N LEU A 64 -3.30 4.80 1.82
CA LEU A 64 -2.18 4.08 1.21
C LEU A 64 -1.11 3.73 2.26
N LEU A 65 -0.64 4.70 3.04
CA LEU A 65 0.36 4.45 4.09
C LEU A 65 -0.14 3.45 5.12
N ALA A 66 -1.37 3.63 5.62
CA ALA A 66 -1.98 2.73 6.59
C ALA A 66 -2.07 1.29 6.07
N SER A 67 -2.38 1.11 4.78
CA SER A 67 -2.44 -0.21 4.16
C SER A 67 -1.08 -0.92 4.12
N TYR A 68 0.01 -0.20 3.84
CA TYR A 68 1.36 -0.76 3.86
C TYR A 68 1.81 -1.12 5.27
N LEU A 69 1.53 -0.28 6.27
CA LEU A 69 1.85 -0.56 7.66
C LEU A 69 1.08 -1.79 8.19
N ALA A 70 -0.18 -1.95 7.80
CA ALA A 70 -0.99 -3.10 8.22
C ALA A 70 -0.57 -4.42 7.56
N LEU A 71 -0.04 -4.38 6.34
CA LEU A 71 0.34 -5.58 5.58
C LEU A 71 1.76 -6.07 5.88
N ASN A 72 2.64 -5.22 6.39
CA ASN A 72 4.05 -5.52 6.64
C ASN A 72 4.35 -5.53 8.14
N SER A 73 5.34 -6.33 8.53
CA SER A 73 5.81 -6.32 9.92
C SER A 73 6.37 -4.95 10.30
N ASP A 74 6.26 -4.63 11.58
CA ASP A 74 6.88 -3.50 12.26
C ASP A 74 8.36 -3.27 11.91
N GLU A 75 9.13 -4.33 11.65
CA GLU A 75 10.53 -4.24 11.19
C GLU A 75 10.72 -3.36 9.93
N TYR A 76 9.68 -3.19 9.10
CA TYR A 76 9.73 -2.35 7.91
C TYR A 76 9.05 -0.99 8.08
N HIS A 77 8.38 -0.72 9.20
CA HIS A 77 7.55 0.49 9.34
C HIS A 77 8.38 1.77 9.17
N GLU A 78 9.56 1.85 9.79
CA GLU A 78 10.48 2.98 9.61
C GLU A 78 10.89 3.18 8.15
N LEU A 79 11.14 2.08 7.43
CA LEU A 79 11.51 2.13 6.03
C LEU A 79 10.32 2.57 5.15
N ILE A 80 9.13 2.03 5.41
CA ILE A 80 7.88 2.38 4.74
C ILE A 80 7.58 3.87 4.91
N ILE A 81 7.67 4.39 6.13
CA ILE A 81 7.45 5.81 6.45
C ILE A 81 8.49 6.69 5.75
N THR A 82 9.76 6.26 5.74
CA THR A 82 10.83 6.99 5.06
C THR A 82 10.58 7.09 3.56
N VAL A 83 10.21 5.98 2.91
CA VAL A 83 9.88 5.95 1.48
C VAL A 83 8.65 6.80 1.19
N PHE A 84 7.60 6.67 1.99
CA PHE A 84 6.38 7.45 1.84
C PHE A 84 6.65 8.96 1.91
N LYS A 85 7.45 9.42 2.87
CA LYS A 85 7.84 10.84 2.99
C LYS A 85 8.58 11.35 1.76
N GLN A 86 9.42 10.53 1.15
CA GLN A 86 10.10 10.91 -0.09
C GLN A 86 9.11 11.08 -1.24
N ILE A 87 8.21 10.12 -1.41
CA ILE A 87 7.16 10.18 -2.43
C ILE A 87 6.28 11.43 -2.22
N TRP A 88 5.91 11.74 -0.98
CA TRP A 88 5.11 12.92 -0.65
C TRP A 88 5.77 14.25 -1.03
N ILE A 89 7.11 14.30 -1.07
CA ILE A 89 7.86 15.50 -1.51
C ILE A 89 8.04 15.50 -3.03
N ASP A 90 8.12 14.31 -3.65
CA ASP A 90 8.31 14.13 -5.10
C ASP A 90 7.02 14.39 -5.92
N PHE A 91 5.84 14.34 -5.30
CA PHE A 91 4.52 14.58 -5.91
C PHE A 91 3.93 15.92 -5.46
#